data_AF-A0A9N9F381-F1
#
_entry.id   AF-A0A9N9F381-F1
#
_cell.length_a   1.000
_cell.length_b   1.000
_cell.length_c   1.000
_cell.angle_alpha   90.00
_cell.angle_beta   90.00
_cell.angle_gamma   90.00
#
_symmetry.space_group_name_H-M   'P 1'
#
loop_
_entity.id
_entity.type
_entity.pdbx_description
1 polymer ?
#
loop_
_entity_poly.entity_id
_entity_poly.type
_entity_poly.pdbx_seq_one_letter_code
_entity_poly.pdbx_strand_id
1 'polypeptide(L)'
;MSILVVCEMQTSRNFDNNLIYKFRSLLEENGKLEDINEEKNVNSYCTEDGKLGKACIENARTAFYNLKTLFLPLLGVTQERFEEMLETLPKELEDNKSYFDIARVYGRKKENV
;
A
#
# COMPACT_ATOMS: atom_id res chain seq x y z
N MET A 1 -14.00 -6.94 -8.38
CA MET A 1 -14.04 -5.52 -8.80
C MET A 1 -12.97 -5.34 -9.86
N SER A 2 -13.24 -4.65 -10.98
CA SER A 2 -12.24 -4.49 -12.05
C SER A 2 -11.26 -3.35 -11.73
N ILE A 3 -10.03 -3.43 -12.24
CA ILE A 3 -8.98 -2.40 -12.05
C ILE A 3 -9.48 -1.02 -12.50
N LEU A 4 -10.29 -0.96 -13.56
CA LEU A 4 -10.88 0.30 -14.04
C LEU A 4 -11.72 1.00 -12.97
N VAL A 5 -12.57 0.23 -12.26
CA VAL A 5 -13.46 0.76 -11.21
C VAL A 5 -12.65 1.29 -10.04
N VAL A 6 -11.51 0.67 -9.73
CA VAL A 6 -10.62 1.13 -8.66
C VAL A 6 -9.86 2.39 -9.06
N CYS A 7 -9.40 2.50 -10.31
CA CYS A 7 -8.79 3.73 -10.82
C CYS A 7 -9.80 4.91 -10.86
N GLU A 8 -11.06 4.65 -11.23
CA GLU A 8 -12.13 5.64 -11.20
C GLU A 8 -12.43 6.10 -9.77
N MET A 9 -12.50 5.16 -8.81
CA MET A 9 -12.64 5.48 -7.39
C MET A 9 -11.46 6.29 -6.85
N GLN A 10 -10.22 5.92 -7.16
CA GLN A 10 -9.02 6.65 -6.76
C GLN A 10 -9.05 8.09 -7.30
N THR A 11 -9.38 8.26 -8.59
CA THR A 11 -9.52 9.58 -9.21
C THR A 11 -10.56 10.43 -8.49
N SER A 12 -11.74 9.86 -8.19
CA SER A 12 -12.81 10.57 -7.48
C SER A 12 -12.44 10.98 -6.04
N ARG A 13 -11.43 10.33 -5.45
CA ARG A 13 -10.88 10.62 -4.12
C ARG A 13 -9.61 11.47 -4.16
N ASN A 14 -9.31 12.09 -5.31
CA ASN A 14 -8.10 12.89 -5.55
C ASN A 14 -6.79 12.11 -5.33
N PHE A 15 -6.79 10.78 -5.51
CA PHE A 15 -5.55 10.03 -5.59
C PHE A 15 -4.86 10.30 -6.92
N ASP A 16 -3.57 10.57 -6.87
CA ASP A 16 -2.75 10.78 -8.06
C ASP A 16 -2.36 9.44 -8.68
N ASN A 17 -3.12 9.01 -9.69
CA ASN A 17 -2.83 7.78 -10.42
C ASN A 17 -1.49 7.83 -11.18
N ASN A 18 -0.87 9.01 -11.31
CA ASN A 18 0.44 9.19 -11.93
C ASN A 18 1.55 9.33 -10.89
N LEU A 19 1.29 9.09 -9.60
CA LEU A 19 2.28 9.27 -8.53
C LEU A 19 3.57 8.48 -8.80
N ILE A 20 3.46 7.24 -9.29
CA ILE A 20 4.61 6.39 -9.59
C ILE A 20 5.43 6.94 -10.76
N TYR A 21 4.76 7.39 -11.81
CA TYR A 21 5.42 8.05 -12.93
C TYR A 21 6.17 9.31 -12.47
N LYS A 22 5.54 10.15 -11.65
CA LYS A 22 6.18 11.36 -11.09
C LYS A 22 7.37 11.02 -10.21
N PHE A 23 7.28 9.99 -9.37
CA PHE A 23 8.40 9.51 -8.57
C PHE A 23 9.57 9.06 -9.43
N ARG A 24 9.28 8.31 -10.50
CA ARG A 24 10.28 7.88 -11.47
C ARG A 24 10.95 9.06 -12.15
N SER A 25 10.18 10.00 -12.69
CA SER A 25 10.72 11.21 -13.33
C SER A 25 11.60 12.00 -12.36
N LEU A 26 11.21 12.13 -11.09
CA LEU A 26 12.02 12.80 -10.08
C LEU A 26 13.36 12.09 -9.81
N LEU A 27 13.39 10.75 -9.83
CA LEU A 27 14.63 9.99 -9.71
C LEU A 27 15.52 10.12 -10.95
N GLU A 28 14.93 10.17 -12.14
CA GLU A 28 15.63 10.40 -13.42
C GLU A 28 16.25 11.81 -13.46
N GLU A 29 15.48 12.83 -13.09
CA GLU A 29 15.90 14.24 -13.06
C GLU A 29 16.99 14.54 -12.04
N ASN A 30 17.01 13.83 -10.90
CA ASN A 30 18.05 14.00 -9.88
C ASN A 30 19.46 13.70 -10.44
N GLY A 31 19.55 12.89 -11.50
CA GLY A 31 20.79 12.60 -12.20
C GLY A 31 21.80 11.76 -11.43
N LYS A 32 21.52 11.39 -10.16
CA LYS A 32 22.37 10.58 -9.27
C LYS A 32 22.23 9.07 -9.46
N LEU A 33 21.14 8.65 -10.11
CA LEU A 33 20.84 7.24 -10.35
C LEU A 33 20.91 6.93 -11.84
N GLU A 34 21.30 5.70 -12.17
CA GLU A 34 21.24 5.07 -13.49
C GLU A 34 20.39 3.79 -13.43
N ASP A 35 19.96 3.29 -14.59
CA ASP A 35 19.13 2.08 -14.72
C ASP A 35 17.90 2.09 -13.81
N ILE A 36 17.07 3.11 -13.95
CA ILE A 36 15.85 3.23 -13.17
C ILE A 36 14.82 2.22 -13.67
N ASN A 37 14.40 1.35 -12.76
CA ASN A 37 13.44 0.27 -12.96
C ASN A 37 12.17 0.54 -12.15
N GLU A 38 11.06 -0.02 -12.64
CA GLU A 38 9.74 0.06 -12.02
C GLU A 38 9.15 -1.34 -11.95
N GLU A 39 8.74 -1.75 -10.75
CA GLU A 39 8.03 -3.00 -10.49
C GLU A 39 6.65 -2.69 -9.92
N LYS A 40 5.62 -3.35 -10.45
CA LYS A 40 4.26 -3.29 -9.89
C LYS A 40 3.82 -4.68 -9.52
N ASN A 41 3.37 -4.82 -8.28
CA ASN A 41 2.82 -6.05 -7.76
C ASN A 41 1.46 -5.76 -7.14
N VAL A 42 0.49 -6.59 -7.47
CA VAL A 42 -0.83 -6.60 -6.84
C VAL A 42 -0.88 -7.83 -5.95
N ASN A 43 -1.15 -7.63 -4.67
CA ASN A 43 -1.26 -8.71 -3.71
C ASN A 43 -2.65 -8.66 -3.08
N SER A 44 -3.32 -9.80 -3.02
CA SER A 44 -4.62 -9.89 -2.37
C SER A 44 -4.48 -10.13 -0.87
N TYR A 45 -5.49 -9.68 -0.12
CA TYR A 45 -5.71 -10.05 1.27
C TYR A 45 -6.69 -11.22 1.38
N CYS A 46 -6.61 -12.21 0.48
CA CYS A 46 -7.49 -13.37 0.50
C CYS A 46 -6.75 -14.58 1.08
N THR A 47 -7.32 -15.27 2.07
CA THR A 47 -6.67 -16.48 2.61
C THR A 47 -6.67 -17.65 1.63
N GLU A 48 -7.52 -17.59 0.60
CA GLU A 48 -7.54 -18.52 -0.54
C GLU A 48 -6.22 -18.49 -1.34
N ASP A 49 -5.46 -17.38 -1.30
CA ASP A 49 -4.12 -17.28 -1.87
C ASP A 49 -3.05 -17.97 -1.00
N GLY A 50 -3.49 -18.79 -0.04
CA GLY A 50 -2.66 -19.64 0.80
C GLY A 50 -1.82 -18.86 1.81
N LYS A 51 -0.55 -19.24 1.95
CA LYS A 51 0.34 -18.66 2.97
C LYS A 51 0.63 -17.17 2.72
N LEU A 52 0.63 -16.74 1.46
CA LEU A 52 0.95 -15.36 1.11
C LEU A 52 -0.19 -14.41 1.54
N GLY A 53 -1.45 -14.76 1.25
CA GLY A 53 -2.59 -13.96 1.69
C GLY A 53 -2.68 -13.82 3.21
N LYS A 54 -2.44 -14.93 3.94
CA LYS A 54 -2.35 -14.91 5.40
C LYS A 54 -1.24 -13.98 5.90
N ALA A 55 -0.05 -14.06 5.30
CA ALA A 55 1.06 -13.18 5.65
C ALA A 55 0.73 -11.70 5.37
N CYS A 56 0.04 -11.40 4.27
CA CYS A 56 -0.39 -10.04 3.94
C CYS A 56 -1.35 -9.47 4.99
N ILE A 57 -2.33 -10.26 5.44
CA ILE A 57 -3.28 -9.86 6.49
C ILE A 57 -2.54 -9.57 7.81
N GLU A 58 -1.65 -10.47 8.24
CA GLU A 58 -0.87 -10.27 9.48
C GLU A 58 0.06 -9.05 9.39
N ASN A 59 0.67 -8.83 8.22
CA ASN A 59 1.49 -7.64 7.97
C ASN A 59 0.65 -6.36 8.06
N ALA A 60 -0.55 -6.34 7.47
CA ALA A 60 -1.45 -5.18 7.55
C ALA A 60 -1.84 -4.89 9.01
N ARG A 61 -2.28 -5.91 9.75
CA ARG A 61 -2.64 -5.77 11.17
C ARG A 61 -1.46 -5.26 12.00
N THR A 62 -0.27 -5.82 11.79
CA THR A 62 0.96 -5.39 12.47
C THR A 62 1.32 -3.94 12.13
N ALA A 63 1.21 -3.54 10.86
CA ALA A 63 1.47 -2.18 10.43
C ALA A 63 0.53 -1.18 11.11
N PHE A 64 -0.77 -1.44 11.11
CA PHE A 64 -1.74 -0.56 11.79
C PHE A 64 -1.52 -0.52 13.30
N TYR A 65 -1.24 -1.66 13.94
CA TYR A 65 -0.93 -1.71 15.37
C TYR A 65 0.29 -0.86 15.73
N ASN A 66 1.37 -0.95 14.96
CA ASN A 66 2.59 -0.16 15.20
C ASN A 66 2.39 1.33 14.93
N LEU A 67 1.45 1.69 14.06
CA LEU A 67 1.09 3.06 13.73
C LEU A 67 -0.07 3.61 14.59
N LYS A 68 -0.49 2.89 15.64
CA LYS A 68 -1.65 3.28 16.46
C LYS A 68 -1.55 4.70 17.03
N THR A 69 -0.35 5.13 17.44
CA THR A 69 -0.13 6.48 18.00
C THR A 69 -0.44 7.59 17.00
N LEU A 70 -0.29 7.32 15.70
CA LEU A 70 -0.69 8.22 14.61
C LEU A 70 -2.20 8.12 14.35
N PHE A 71 -2.76 6.91 14.34
CA PHE A 71 -4.13 6.68 13.92
C PHE A 71 -5.17 7.02 14.98
N LEU A 72 -4.90 6.80 16.27
CA LEU A 72 -5.84 7.13 17.35
C LEU A 72 -6.33 8.58 17.30
N PRO A 73 -5.45 9.61 17.28
CA PRO A 73 -5.90 10.99 17.19
C PRO A 73 -6.52 11.32 15.82
N LEU A 74 -6.01 10.73 14.73
CA LEU A 74 -6.52 10.97 13.37
C LEU A 74 -7.97 10.48 13.20
N LEU A 75 -8.28 9.32 13.77
CA LEU A 75 -9.59 8.69 13.69
C LEU A 75 -10.54 9.15 14.81
N GLY A 76 -10.01 9.79 15.86
CA GLY A 76 -10.79 10.21 17.01
C GLY A 76 -11.39 9.04 17.80
N VAL A 77 -10.68 7.90 17.85
CA VAL A 77 -11.13 6.67 18.53
C VAL A 77 -10.29 6.36 19.77
N THR A 78 -10.87 5.60 20.71
CA THR A 78 -10.11 5.11 21.86
C THR A 78 -9.18 3.96 21.47
N GLN A 79 -8.23 3.62 22.34
CA GLN A 79 -7.34 2.49 22.12
C GLN A 79 -8.11 1.17 22.02
N GLU A 80 -9.06 0.94 22.92
CA GLU A 80 -9.88 -0.28 22.94
C GLU A 80 -10.65 -0.43 21.63
N ARG A 81 -11.25 0.68 21.15
CA ARG A 81 -11.98 0.67 19.89
C ARG A 81 -11.07 0.39 18.69
N PHE A 82 -9.86 0.93 18.70
CA PHE A 82 -8.88 0.66 17.65
C PHE A 82 -8.45 -0.80 17.63
N GLU A 83 -8.21 -1.40 18.79
CA GLU A 83 -7.87 -2.82 18.90
C GLU A 83 -9.01 -3.72 18.43
N GLU A 84 -10.27 -3.40 18.76
CA GLU A 84 -11.45 -4.10 18.20
C GLU A 84 -11.48 -4.06 16.67
N MET A 85 -11.18 -2.90 16.06
CA MET A 85 -11.11 -2.76 14.61
C MET A 85 -10.00 -3.61 13.99
N LEU A 86 -8.87 -3.77 14.69
CA LEU A 86 -7.79 -4.64 14.22
C LEU A 86 -8.15 -6.13 14.27
N GLU A 87 -9.00 -6.54 15.22
CA GLU A 87 -9.50 -7.92 15.27
C GLU A 87 -10.50 -8.22 14.16
N THR A 88 -11.30 -7.23 13.71
CA THR A 88 -12.24 -7.43 12.59
C THR A 88 -11.58 -7.29 11.22
N LEU A 89 -10.42 -6.62 11.15
CA LEU A 89 -9.70 -6.32 9.91
C LEU A 89 -9.48 -7.54 8.99
N PRO A 90 -9.01 -8.72 9.45
CA PRO A 90 -8.84 -9.89 8.58
C PRO A 90 -10.11 -10.26 7.81
N LYS A 91 -11.23 -10.31 8.52
CA LYS A 91 -12.53 -10.67 7.95
C LYS A 91 -13.01 -9.60 6.98
N GLU A 92 -12.88 -8.33 7.34
CA GLU A 92 -13.29 -7.23 6.46
C GLU A 92 -12.47 -7.19 5.16
N LEU A 93 -11.16 -7.45 5.25
CA LEU A 93 -10.30 -7.52 4.07
C LEU A 93 -10.74 -8.66 3.14
N GLU A 94 -11.06 -9.83 3.70
CA GLU A 94 -11.48 -11.01 2.95
C GLU A 94 -12.88 -10.87 2.35
N ASP A 95 -13.87 -10.44 3.14
CA ASP A 95 -15.26 -10.24 2.71
C ASP A 95 -15.36 -9.23 1.55
N ASN A 96 -14.51 -8.19 1.56
CA ASN A 96 -14.44 -7.18 0.51
C ASN A 96 -13.54 -7.57 -0.66
N LYS A 97 -12.89 -8.75 -0.62
CA LYS A 97 -11.86 -9.17 -1.60
C LYS A 97 -10.81 -8.08 -1.81
N SER A 98 -10.34 -7.53 -0.68
CA SER A 98 -9.40 -6.43 -0.65
C SER A 98 -8.04 -6.85 -1.19
N TYR A 99 -7.34 -5.90 -1.75
CA TYR A 99 -5.99 -6.07 -2.26
C TYR A 99 -5.20 -4.79 -2.05
N PHE A 100 -3.88 -4.88 -2.23
CA PHE A 100 -3.01 -3.73 -2.23
C PHE A 100 -2.09 -3.75 -3.45
N ASP A 101 -1.91 -2.57 -4.02
CA ASP A 101 -0.97 -2.32 -5.11
C ASP A 101 0.33 -1.77 -4.52
N ILE A 102 1.44 -2.48 -4.73
CA ILE A 102 2.77 -1.96 -4.46
C ILE A 102 3.42 -1.64 -5.79
N ALA A 103 3.87 -0.39 -5.91
CA ALA A 103 4.82 0.00 -6.93
C ALA A 103 6.16 0.33 -6.28
N ARG A 104 7.24 -0.19 -6.84
CA ARG A 104 8.61 0.11 -6.44
C ARG A 104 9.33 0.73 -7.62
N VAL A 105 9.96 1.88 -7.38
CA VAL A 105 10.87 2.52 -8.33
C VAL A 105 12.26 2.54 -7.71
N TYR A 106 13.26 2.03 -8.41
CA TYR A 106 14.63 1.90 -7.91
C TYR A 106 15.65 2.02 -9.04
N GLY A 107 16.88 2.41 -8.72
CA GLY A 107 17.98 2.52 -9.68
C GLY A 107 19.33 2.32 -9.00
N ARG A 108 20.39 2.20 -9.80
CA ARG A 108 21.77 2.06 -9.32
C ARG A 108 22.37 3.44 -9.07
N LYS A 109 23.15 3.60 -8.01
CA LYS A 109 23.91 4.84 -7.77
C LYS A 109 25.00 4.97 -8.84
N LYS A 110 25.12 6.14 -9.47
CA LYS A 110 26.26 6.44 -10.35
C LYS A 110 27.55 6.52 -9.53
N GLU A 111 28.62 5.88 -9.99
CA GLU A 111 29.90 5.83 -9.26
C GLU A 111 30.61 7.20 -9.17
N ASN A 112 30.28 8.14 -10.07
CA ASN A 112 30.94 9.44 -10.20
C ASN A 112 30.11 10.64 -9.68
N VAL A 113 29.20 10.40 -8.72
CA VAL A 113 28.46 11.45 -7.98
C VAL A 113 28.58 11.28 -6.46
#